data_AF-A0A8X6I462-F1
#
_entry.id   AF-A0A8X6I462-F1
#
_cell.length_a   1.000
_cell.length_b   1.000
_cell.length_c   1.000
_cell.angle_alpha   90.00
_cell.angle_beta   90.00
_cell.angle_gamma   90.00
#
_symmetry.space_group_name_H-M   'P 1'
#
loop_
_entity.id
_entity.type
_entity.pdbx_description
1 polymer ?
#
loop_
_entity_poly.entity_id
_entity_poly.type
_entity_poly.pdbx_seq_one_letter_code
_entity_poly.pdbx_strand_id
1 'polypeptide(L)'
;MGNRVQTPLSVGDIVLINLDNKIRVDWPLAKIIEIYKRRDGVSRIARMKTQSGELICLIQRLCPLKTSGKIAEFMREPTTTRSGRFIKPKA
;
A
#
# COMPACT_ATOMS: atom_id res chain seq x y z
N MET A 1 27.17 -9.87 -6.30
CA MET A 1 26.02 -9.13 -6.87
C MET A 1 24.78 -10.01 -6.73
N GLY A 2 23.95 -9.77 -5.72
CA GLY A 2 22.80 -10.63 -5.44
C GLY A 2 21.65 -10.34 -6.41
N ASN A 3 21.15 -11.38 -7.08
CA ASN A 3 19.90 -11.31 -7.85
C ASN A 3 18.77 -10.92 -6.91
N ARG A 4 18.42 -9.63 -6.89
CA ARG A 4 17.23 -9.15 -6.20
C ARG A 4 16.03 -9.60 -7.03
N VAL A 5 15.37 -10.66 -6.59
CA VAL A 5 14.05 -11.04 -7.08
C VAL A 5 13.12 -9.86 -6.79
N GLN A 6 12.85 -9.05 -7.80
CA GLN A 6 11.87 -7.96 -7.70
C GLN A 6 10.49 -8.61 -7.55
N THR A 7 9.85 -8.36 -6.42
CA THR A 7 8.48 -8.82 -6.19
C THR A 7 7.57 -8.05 -7.16
N PRO A 8 6.64 -8.72 -7.87
CA PRO A 8 5.74 -8.01 -8.77
C PRO A 8 4.91 -7.00 -7.98
N LEU A 9 5.00 -5.73 -8.38
CA LEU A 9 4.26 -4.63 -7.75
C LEU A 9 2.83 -4.58 -8.28
N SER A 10 1.91 -4.23 -7.39
CA SER A 10 0.48 -4.09 -7.67
C SER A 10 -0.04 -2.72 -7.24
N VAL A 11 -1.17 -2.32 -7.81
CA VAL A 11 -1.91 -1.14 -7.35
C VAL A 11 -2.31 -1.38 -5.89
N GLY A 12 -2.04 -0.39 -5.04
CA GLY A 12 -2.26 -0.48 -3.60
C GLY A 12 -1.00 -0.68 -2.77
N ASP A 13 0.08 -1.19 -3.37
CA ASP A 13 1.35 -1.42 -2.66
C ASP A 13 1.98 -0.11 -2.19
N ILE A 14 2.60 -0.17 -1.01
CA ILE A 14 3.39 0.91 -0.44
C ILE A 14 4.87 0.71 -0.81
N VAL A 15 5.47 1.74 -1.37
CA VAL A 15 6.83 1.70 -1.93
C VAL A 15 7.61 2.94 -1.49
N LEU A 16 8.94 2.78 -1.37
CA LEU A 16 9.87 3.91 -1.35
C LEU A 16 10.37 4.19 -2.76
N ILE A 17 10.53 5.45 -3.10
CA ILE A 17 11.03 5.87 -4.42
C ILE A 17 12.52 6.21 -4.30
N ASN A 18 13.35 5.47 -5.02
CA ASN A 18 14.77 5.77 -5.16
C ASN A 18 14.96 6.99 -6.07
N LEU A 19 15.11 8.16 -5.44
CA LEU A 19 15.48 9.40 -6.10
C LEU A 19 16.99 9.61 -5.93
N ASP A 20 17.71 9.76 -7.05
CA ASP A 20 19.18 9.80 -7.08
C ASP A 20 19.78 11.00 -6.33
N ASN A 21 18.98 12.05 -6.14
CA ASN A 21 19.36 13.27 -5.44
C ASN A 21 19.03 13.25 -3.93
N LYS A 22 18.56 12.12 -3.40
CA LYS A 22 18.19 11.98 -1.98
C LYS A 22 18.90 10.82 -1.32
N ILE A 23 19.40 11.06 -0.12
CA ILE A 23 19.85 9.97 0.75
C ILE A 23 18.67 9.05 1.07
N ARG A 24 18.97 7.79 1.36
CA ARG A 24 17.95 6.73 1.48
C ARG A 24 16.87 7.02 2.54
N VAL A 25 17.21 7.77 3.59
CA VAL A 25 16.27 8.18 4.64
C VAL A 25 15.24 9.21 4.16
N ASP A 26 15.54 9.95 3.09
CA ASP A 26 14.66 10.98 2.52
C ASP A 26 13.90 10.47 1.27
N TRP A 27 14.02 9.18 0.96
CA TRP A 27 13.27 8.59 -0.14
C TRP A 27 11.77 8.71 0.13
N PRO A 28 11.00 9.31 -0.78
CA PRO A 28 9.59 9.54 -0.53
C PRO A 28 8.84 8.21 -0.47
N LEU A 29 7.94 8.13 0.52
CA LEU A 29 6.96 7.07 0.66
C LEU A 29 5.78 7.35 -0.27
N ALA A 30 5.36 6.32 -1.01
CA ALA A 30 4.25 6.45 -1.95
C ALA A 30 3.38 5.19 -1.98
N LYS A 31 2.12 5.39 -2.35
CA LYS A 31 1.19 4.30 -2.70
C LYS A 31 1.04 4.23 -4.22
N ILE A 32 1.17 3.03 -4.80
CA ILE A 32 0.90 2.83 -6.22
C ILE A 32 -0.60 3.00 -6.48
N ILE A 33 -0.96 3.91 -7.38
CA ILE A 33 -2.36 4.16 -7.77
C ILE A 33 -2.67 3.67 -9.19
N GLU A 34 -1.66 3.52 -10.05
CA GLU A 34 -1.82 2.98 -11.40
C GLU A 34 -0.50 2.37 -11.92
N ILE A 35 -0.60 1.35 -12.77
CA ILE A 35 0.55 0.72 -13.43
C ILE A 35 0.31 0.73 -14.94
N TYR A 36 1.24 1.33 -15.69
CA TYR A 36 1.15 1.38 -17.14
C TYR A 36 1.79 0.14 -17.74
N LYS A 37 0.95 -0.73 -18.30
CA LYS A 37 1.36 -1.92 -19.04
C LYS A 37 1.50 -1.58 -20.52
N ARG A 38 2.57 -2.05 -21.15
CA ARG A 38 2.73 -1.96 -22.60
C ARG A 38 2.21 -3.24 -23.26
N ARG A 39 2.13 -3.26 -24.60
CA ARG A 39 1.66 -4.40 -25.39
C ARG A 39 2.47 -5.68 -25.15
N ASP A 40 3.74 -5.56 -24.74
CA ASP A 40 4.63 -6.67 -24.38
C ASP A 40 4.32 -7.28 -22.99
N GLY A 41 3.32 -6.75 -22.27
CA GLY A 41 2.94 -7.19 -20.91
C GLY A 41 3.89 -6.69 -19.82
N VAL A 42 4.99 -6.01 -20.17
CA VAL A 42 6.00 -5.56 -19.20
C VAL A 42 5.57 -4.22 -18.62
N SER A 43 5.34 -4.23 -17.31
CA SER A 43 5.10 -2.99 -16.55
C SER A 43 6.45 -2.32 -16.30
N ARG A 44 6.64 -1.11 -16.83
CA ARG A 44 7.89 -0.34 -16.61
C ARG A 44 7.66 0.94 -15.84
N ILE A 45 6.43 1.46 -15.83
CA ILE A 45 6.08 2.76 -15.28
C ILE A 45 4.89 2.59 -14.34
N ALA A 46 4.94 3.25 -13.19
CA ALA A 46 3.82 3.35 -12.27
C ALA A 46 3.54 4.82 -11.92
N ARG A 47 2.26 5.14 -11.73
CA ARG A 47 1.81 6.38 -11.11
C ARG A 47 1.55 6.11 -9.63
N MET A 48 2.04 7.00 -8.79
CA MET A 48 1.96 6.85 -7.35
C MET A 48 1.64 8.16 -6.66
N LYS A 49 1.00 8.05 -5.50
CA LYS A 49 0.62 9.17 -4.65
C LYS A 49 1.54 9.24 -3.45
N THR A 50 2.21 10.38 -3.29
CA THR A 50 2.97 10.78 -2.10
C THR A 50 2.15 11.76 -1.27
N GLN A 51 2.67 12.16 -0.12
CA GLN A 51 2.09 13.24 0.68
C GLN A 51 2.05 14.58 -0.08
N SER A 52 3.05 14.83 -0.93
CA SER A 52 3.22 16.09 -1.66
C SER A 52 2.45 16.15 -2.99
N GLY A 53 1.90 15.03 -3.47
CA GLY A 53 1.17 14.98 -4.74
C GLY A 53 1.27 13.63 -5.43
N GLU A 54 1.14 13.64 -6.74
CA GLU A 54 1.32 12.45 -7.58
C GLU A 54 2.61 12.57 -8.40
N LEU A 55 3.24 11.43 -8.65
CA LEU A 55 4.38 11.35 -9.54
C LEU A 55 4.38 10.05 -10.33
N ILE A 56 5.08 10.08 -11.45
CA ILE A 56 5.25 8.94 -12.35
C ILE A 56 6.72 8.58 -12.35
N CYS A 57 7.05 7.31 -12.08
CA CYS A 57 8.43 6.85 -12.21
C CYS A 57 8.53 5.40 -12.68
N LEU A 58 9.75 5.03 -13.05
CA LEU A 58 10.05 3.66 -13.48
C LEU A 58 9.95 2.71 -12.30
N ILE A 59 9.39 1.52 -12.53
CA ILE A 59 9.21 0.47 -11.53
C ILE A 59 10.55 0.03 -10.91
N GLN A 60 11.64 0.07 -11.68
CA GLN A 60 12.99 -0.22 -11.19
C GLN A 60 13.47 0.73 -10.08
N ARG A 61 12.87 1.92 -9.95
CA ARG A 61 13.18 2.89 -8.89
C ARG A 61 12.34 2.65 -7.64
N LEU A 62 11.43 1.68 -7.66
CA LEU A 62 10.55 1.39 -6.53
C LEU A 62 11.14 0.31 -5.65
N CYS A 63 11.19 0.58 -4.35
CA CYS A 63 11.56 -0.39 -3.33
C CYS A 63 10.29 -0.78 -2.56
N PRO A 64 9.74 -1.99 -2.77
CA PRO A 64 8.56 -2.43 -2.06
C PRO A 64 8.80 -2.54 -0.56
N LEU A 65 7.81 -2.08 0.22
CA LEU A 65 7.78 -2.30 1.67
C LEU A 65 6.86 -3.48 1.96
N LYS A 66 7.42 -4.55 2.54
CA LYS A 66 6.64 -5.68 3.02
C LYS A 66 5.96 -5.30 4.33
N THR A 67 4.72 -4.82 4.26
CA THR A 67 3.89 -4.62 5.45
C THR A 67 3.19 -5.94 5.82
N SER A 68 3.58 -6.55 6.93
CA SER A 68 2.80 -7.61 7.59
C SER A 68 1.68 -6.95 8.40
N GLY A 69 0.59 -6.52 7.77
CA GLY A 69 -0.41 -5.69 8.45
C GLY A 69 -1.85 -6.04 8.11
N LYS A 70 -2.50 -6.87 8.95
CA LYS A 70 -3.97 -6.90 9.06
C LYS A 70 -4.45 -5.68 9.86
N ILE A 71 -4.26 -4.47 9.32
CA ILE A 71 -4.71 -3.23 9.98
C ILE A 71 -6.24 -3.08 10.00
N ALA A 72 -6.94 -3.77 9.09
CA ALA A 72 -8.40 -3.73 9.02
C ALA A 72 -9.10 -4.43 10.20
N GLU A 73 -8.40 -5.20 11.02
CA GLU A 73 -8.97 -5.86 12.19
C GLU A 73 -8.98 -4.95 13.42
N PHE A 74 -8.06 -3.98 13.49
CA PHE A 74 -7.92 -3.05 14.60
C PHE A 74 -8.84 -1.82 14.50
N MET A 75 -9.26 -1.44 13.29
CA MET A 75 -10.18 -0.31 13.06
C MET A 75 -11.66 -0.72 12.99
N ARG A 76 -12.01 -2.00 13.23
CA ARG A 76 -13.41 -2.35 13.44
C ARG A 76 -13.80 -1.81 14.82
N GLU A 77 -14.72 -0.86 14.84
CA GLU A 77 -15.41 -0.38 16.05
C GLU A 77 -15.72 -1.54 17.01
N PRO A 78 -15.53 -1.39 18.33
CA PRO A 78 -15.96 -2.41 19.29
C PRO A 78 -17.47 -2.55 19.17
N THR A 79 -17.94 -3.61 18.50
CA THR A 79 -19.35 -3.97 18.47
C THR A 79 -19.77 -4.32 19.88
N THR A 80 -20.32 -3.31 20.57
CA THR A 80 -20.94 -3.43 21.89
C THR A 80 -22.06 -4.46 21.80
N THR A 81 -21.74 -5.72 22.05
CA THR A 81 -22.71 -6.78 22.29
C THR A 81 -23.18 -6.63 23.73
N ARG A 82 -23.94 -5.56 24.01
CA ARG A 82 -24.79 -5.50 25.19
C ARG A 82 -26.08 -6.20 24.80
N SER A 83 -26.05 -7.54 24.78
CA SER A 83 -27.25 -8.36 24.70
C SER A 83 -28.06 -8.15 25.97
N GLY A 84 -28.90 -7.12 25.94
CA GLY A 84 -29.89 -6.86 26.96
C GLY A 84 -30.94 -7.96 26.91
N ARG A 85 -30.96 -8.80 27.96
CA ARG A 85 -32.01 -9.77 28.24
C ARG A 85 -33.29 -8.98 28.58
N PHE A 86 -34.09 -8.62 27.57
CA PHE A 86 -35.44 -8.12 27.78
C PHE A 86 -36.36 -9.32 28.08
N ILE A 87 -36.62 -9.56 29.36
CA ILE A 87 -37.73 -10.40 29.80
C ILE A 87 -38.98 -9.51 29.77
N LYS A 88 -39.94 -9.84 28.90
CA LYS A 88 -41.24 -9.13 28.84
C LYS A 88 -42.05 -9.44 30.11
N PRO A 89 -42.71 -8.46 30.75
CA PRO A 89 -43.65 -8.76 31.82
C PRO A 89 -44.91 -9.42 31.22
N LYS A 90 -45.42 -10.44 31.91
CA LYS A 90 -46.62 -11.19 31.56
C LYS A 90 -47.85 -10.47 32.14
N ALA A 91 -48.84 -10.21 31.30
CA ALA A 91 -50.19 -9.82 31.71
C ALA A 91 -51.01 -11.05 32.14
#